data_AF-A0A8T3NTA1-F1
#
_entry.id   AF-A0A8T3NTA1-F1
#
_cell.length_a   1.000
_cell.length_b   1.000
_cell.length_c   1.000
_cell.angle_alpha   90.00
_cell.angle_beta   90.00
_cell.angle_gamma   90.00
#
_symmetry.space_group_name_H-M   'P 1'
#
loop_
_entity.id
_entity.type
_entity.pdbx_description
1 polymer ?
#
loop_
_entity_poly.entity_id
_entity_poly.type
_entity_poly.pdbx_seq_one_letter_code
_entity_poly.pdbx_strand_id
1 'polypeptide(L)' 'MSDPTPPALTTREPDTHVAPVIPDVLPLLPLRDSVIFPYVVAPVGSGEDRTVRLVDDAMRTNRLVALVA' A
#
# COMPACT_ATOMS: atom_id res chain seq x y z
N MET A 1 -47.76 -20.83 11.57
CA MET A 1 -46.59 -20.31 12.31
C MET A 1 -45.36 -20.97 11.73
N SER A 2 -44.92 -20.47 10.57
CA SER A 2 -43.65 -20.88 9.97
C SER A 2 -42.57 -20.11 10.71
N ASP A 3 -41.77 -20.82 11.50
CA ASP A 3 -40.52 -20.28 12.01
C ASP A 3 -39.63 -19.99 10.79
N PRO A 4 -39.26 -18.73 10.49
CA PRO A 4 -38.33 -18.47 9.41
C PRO A 4 -36.94 -18.89 9.90
N THR A 5 -36.39 -19.96 9.31
CA THR A 5 -34.96 -20.27 9.41
C THR A 5 -34.16 -19.01 9.08
N PRO A 6 -33.40 -18.44 10.04
CA PRO A 6 -32.56 -17.30 9.73
C PRO A 6 -31.49 -17.73 8.72
N PRO A 7 -31.13 -16.89 7.72
CA PRO A 7 -30.04 -17.22 6.83
C PRO A 7 -28.79 -17.37 7.68
N ALA A 8 -28.19 -18.56 7.66
CA ALA A 8 -26.88 -18.78 8.23
C ALA A 8 -25.98 -17.67 7.68
N LEU A 9 -25.47 -16.83 8.58
CA LEU A 9 -24.47 -15.83 8.27
C LEU A 9 -23.44 -16.53 7.39
N THR A 10 -23.36 -16.11 6.13
CA THR A 10 -22.31 -16.58 5.22
C THR A 10 -21.01 -16.49 6.01
N THR A 11 -20.41 -17.65 6.29
CA THR A 11 -19.11 -17.70 6.93
C THR A 11 -18.22 -16.87 6.03
N ARG A 12 -17.92 -15.64 6.47
CA ARG A 12 -16.97 -14.79 5.77
C ARG A 12 -15.68 -15.59 5.84
N GLU A 13 -15.29 -16.18 4.71
CA GLU A 13 -14.02 -16.87 4.59
C GLU A 13 -12.97 -15.90 5.12
N PRO A 14 -12.13 -16.30 6.08
CA PRO A 14 -11.15 -15.38 6.64
C PRO A 14 -10.30 -14.90 5.47
N ASP A 15 -10.42 -13.62 5.14
CA ASP A 15 -9.56 -12.93 4.18
C ASP A 15 -8.12 -13.22 4.65
N THR A 16 -7.49 -14.22 4.04
CA THR A 16 -6.13 -14.62 4.40
C THR A 16 -5.24 -13.54 3.82
N HIS A 17 -5.09 -12.45 4.58
CA HIS A 17 -4.24 -11.34 4.24
C HIS A 17 -2.79 -11.84 4.35
N VAL A 18 -2.28 -12.41 3.26
CA VAL A 18 -0.86 -12.68 3.14
C VAL A 18 -0.17 -11.33 3.15
N ALA A 19 0.44 -10.99 4.28
CA ALA A 19 1.21 -9.77 4.40
C ALA A 19 2.28 -9.74 3.29
N PRO A 20 2.43 -8.64 2.56
CA PRO A 20 3.45 -8.54 1.54
C PRO A 20 4.83 -8.72 2.19
N VAL A 21 5.72 -9.47 1.52
CA VAL A 21 7.11 -9.60 1.96
C VAL A 21 7.80 -8.26 1.73
N ILE A 22 8.11 -7.55 2.82
CA ILE A 22 8.79 -6.26 2.79
C ILE A 22 10.30 -6.50 2.90
N PRO A 23 11.12 -6.00 1.97
CA PRO A 23 12.57 -6.14 2.04
C PRO A 23 13.17 -5.27 3.16
N ASP A 24 14.33 -5.68 3.67
CA ASP A 24 15.04 -4.98 4.77
C ASP A 24 15.50 -3.57 4.38
N VAL A 25 15.77 -3.36 3.09
CA VAL A 25 16.22 -2.08 2.53
C VAL A 25 15.20 -1.58 1.52
N LEU A 26 14.68 -0.39 1.76
CA LEU A 26 13.74 0.29 0.86
C LEU A 26 14.21 1.70 0.56
N PRO A 27 14.03 2.17 -0.68
CA PRO A 27 14.16 3.58 -0.99
C PRO A 27 13.12 4.39 -0.21
N LEU A 28 13.54 5.54 0.33
CA LEU A 28 12.73 6.39 1.20
C LEU A 28 12.35 7.69 0.50
N LEU A 29 11.08 7.83 0.14
CA LEU A 29 10.56 9.05 -0.47
C LEU A 29 10.10 10.03 0.62
N PRO A 30 10.79 11.17 0.79
CA PRO A 30 10.37 12.19 1.75
C PRO A 30 9.12 12.92 1.23
N LEU A 31 8.10 12.98 2.06
CA LEU A 31 6.92 13.80 1.84
C LEU A 31 7.18 15.18 2.47
N ARG A 32 7.08 16.26 1.69
CA ARG A 32 7.28 17.62 2.23
C ARG A 32 5.98 18.29 2.65
N ASP A 33 4.93 18.14 1.85
CA ASP A 33 3.67 18.88 2.01
C ASP A 33 2.45 17.97 1.90
N SER A 34 2.64 16.65 1.99
CA SER A 34 1.57 15.66 1.78
C SER A 34 1.65 14.49 2.75
N VAL A 35 0.50 13.87 3.02
CA VAL A 35 0.38 12.63 3.79
C VAL A 35 -0.41 11.65 2.94
N ILE A 36 0.14 10.46 2.73
CA ILE A 36 -0.50 9.39 1.94
C ILE A 36 -1.15 8.39 2.89
N PHE A 37 -2.44 8.15 2.68
CA PHE A 37 -3.17 7.07 3.35
C PHE A 37 -3.32 5.86 2.41
N PRO A 38 -3.50 4.66 2.96
CA PRO A 38 -3.84 3.48 2.16
C PRO A 38 -5.01 3.75 1.21
N TYR A 39 -4.98 3.13 0.03
CA TYR A 39 -5.99 3.25 -1.04
C TYR A 39 -6.08 4.62 -1.74
N VAL A 40 -5.17 5.54 -1.45
CA VAL A 40 -5.04 6.82 -2.18
C VAL A 40 -4.19 6.64 -3.43
N VAL A 41 -4.61 7.29 -4.52
CA VAL A 41 -3.78 7.46 -5.73
C VAL A 41 -3.25 8.89 -5.74
N ALA A 42 -1.93 9.04 -5.71
CA ALA A 42 -1.27 10.35 -5.74
C ALA A 42 -0.15 10.35 -6.80
N PRO A 43 0.14 11.51 -7.42
CA PRO A 43 1.28 11.65 -8.31
C PRO A 43 2.57 11.54 -7.51
N VAL A 44 3.46 10.64 -7.94
CA VAL A 44 4.78 10.44 -7.33
C VAL A 44 5.80 11.19 -8.17
N GLY A 45 6.04 12.47 -7.85
CA GLY A 45 7.06 13.27 -8.55
C GLY A 45 6.90 14.77 -8.40
N SER A 46 7.72 15.37 -7.55
CA SER A 46 8.25 16.72 -7.81
C SER A 46 9.48 16.51 -8.69
N GLY A 47 9.67 17.29 -9.76
CA GLY A 47 10.73 17.09 -10.77
C GLY A 47 12.18 17.29 -10.28
N GLU A 48 12.47 17.03 -9.01
CA GLU A 48 13.79 17.09 -8.39
C GLU A 48 14.61 15.84 -8.75
N ASP A 49 15.87 16.02 -9.13
CA ASP A 49 16.78 14.93 -9.52
C ASP A 49 16.84 13.79 -8.49
N ARG A 50 16.74 14.12 -7.19
CA ARG A 50 16.79 13.14 -6.10
C ARG A 50 15.55 12.25 -6.06
N THR A 51 14.37 12.81 -6.32
CA THR A 51 13.11 12.05 -6.37
C THR A 51 13.10 11.11 -7.57
N VAL A 52 13.56 11.59 -8.72
CA VAL A 52 13.62 10.79 -9.96
C VAL A 52 14.54 9.56 -9.79
N ARG A 53 15.74 9.76 -9.25
CA ARG A 53 16.68 8.66 -8.99
C ARG A 53 16.11 7.63 -8.01
N LEU A 54 15.43 8.09 -6.98
CA LEU A 54 14.81 7.22 -5.98
C LEU A 54 13.70 6.35 -6.57
N VAL A 55 12.88 6.93 -7.44
CA VAL A 55 11.86 6.17 -8.17
C VAL A 55 12.49 5.15 -9.11
N ASP A 56 13.56 5.50 -9.82
CA ASP A 56 14.29 4.56 -10.69
C ASP A 56 14.86 3.37 -9.89
N ASP A 57 15.48 3.62 -8.74
CA ASP A 57 15.99 2.56 -7.85
C ASP A 57 14.87 1.63 -7.34
N ALA A 58 13.71 2.20 -6.99
CA ALA A 58 12.53 1.42 -6.59
C ALA A 58 12.00 0.53 -7.73
N MET A 59 11.97 1.07 -8.95
CA MET A 59 11.49 0.37 -10.15
C MET A 59 12.39 -0.82 -10.52
N ARG A 60 13.69 -0.74 -10.22
CA ARG A 60 14.67 -1.82 -10.44
C ARG A 60 14.62 -2.92 -9.38
N THR A 61 13.98 -2.65 -8.23
CA THR A 61 13.93 -3.56 -7.09
C THR A 61 12.52 -4.17 -6.96
N ASN A 62 11.90 -4.12 -5.79
CA ASN A 62 10.57 -4.71 -5.52
C ASN A 62 9.39 -3.77 -5.85
N ARG A 63 9.64 -2.60 -6.47
CA ARG A 63 8.63 -1.55 -6.69
C ARG A 63 7.94 -1.09 -5.41
N LEU A 64 8.63 -1.24 -4.28
CA LEU A 64 8.21 -0.79 -2.96
C LEU A 64 9.05 0.44 -2.58
N VAL A 65 8.41 1.41 -1.94
CA VAL A 65 9.03 2.65 -1.46
C VAL A 65 8.50 2.93 -0.07
N ALA A 66 9.36 3.31 0.86
CA ALA A 66 8.98 3.78 2.17
C ALA A 66 8.67 5.28 2.11
N LEU A 67 7.60 5.72 2.76
CA LEU A 67 7.22 7.13 2.84
C LEU A 67 7.51 7.64 4.26
N VAL A 68 8.04 8.86 4.38
CA VAL A 68 8.26 9.54 5.66
C VAL A 68 7.77 10.98 5.61
N ALA A 69 7.22 11.48 6.71
CA ALA A 69 6.81 12.87 6.93
C ALA A 69 7.64 13.51 8.04
#